data_AF-A0A6G2BK98-F1
#
_entry.id   AF-A0A6G2BK98-F1
#
_cell.length_a   1.000
_cell.length_b   1.000
_cell.length_c   1.000
_cell.angle_alpha   90.00
_cell.angle_beta   90.00
_cell.angle_gamma   90.00
#
_symmetry.space_group_name_H-M   'P 1'
#
loop_
_entity.id
_entity.type
_entity.pdbx_description
1 polymer ?
#
loop_
_entity_poly.entity_id
_entity_poly.type
_entity_poly.pdbx_seq_one_letter_code
_entity_poly.pdbx_strand_id
1 'polypeptide(L)'
;MLRAAADAFDRGGYEGTSLSQVSKAAGMSVGALTFHFSTKADLADAVLREGWEVTQAALERVTGQQTPALRVIIDLTLELARLMEENVSVRSAVRLARERPATPAWSDSWLPTVRKLLDEAHRSGQLREGALPADVATLVEHLTSGAEAYTRERRDTGPEPDTGHQSAVGRLERVWRLALTGVSASGNPVPATGTATDGP
;
A
#
# COMPACT_ATOMS: atom_id res chain seq x y z
N MET A 1 19.18 8.96 8.38
CA MET A 1 18.24 9.81 9.15
C MET A 1 16.78 9.47 8.85
N LEU A 2 16.27 9.64 7.62
CA LEU A 2 14.84 9.42 7.31
C LEU A 2 14.35 8.00 7.63
N ARG A 3 15.09 6.95 7.26
CA ARG A 3 14.75 5.58 7.67
C ARG A 3 14.59 5.41 9.18
N ALA A 4 15.49 6.00 9.97
CA ALA A 4 15.40 5.95 11.44
C ALA A 4 14.19 6.74 11.99
N ALA A 5 13.82 7.84 11.31
CA ALA A 5 12.62 8.61 11.62
C ALA A 5 11.36 7.82 11.27
N ALA A 6 11.31 7.19 10.08
CA ALA A 6 10.24 6.30 9.67
C ALA A 6 10.09 5.16 10.68
N ASP A 7 11.16 4.45 11.03
CA ASP A 7 11.13 3.41 12.06
C ASP A 7 10.60 3.92 13.42
N ALA A 8 10.92 5.16 13.80
CA ALA A 8 10.40 5.76 15.03
C ALA A 8 8.89 6.05 14.93
N PHE A 9 8.43 6.67 13.83
CA PHE A 9 7.01 6.96 13.60
C PHE A 9 6.17 5.68 13.39
N ASP A 10 6.68 4.67 12.69
CA ASP A 10 6.03 3.37 12.52
C ASP A 10 5.74 2.71 13.87
N ARG A 11 6.68 2.79 14.82
CA ARG A 11 6.54 2.19 16.16
C ARG A 11 5.76 3.06 17.15
N GLY A 12 6.19 4.31 17.32
CA GLY A 12 5.69 5.22 18.35
C GLY A 12 4.53 6.11 17.91
N GLY A 13 4.23 6.15 16.61
CA GLY A 13 3.31 7.15 16.07
C GLY A 13 3.89 8.55 16.14
N TYR A 14 3.10 9.54 15.74
CA TYR A 14 3.48 10.95 15.77
C TYR A 14 3.70 11.44 17.20
N GLU A 15 2.77 11.13 18.12
CA GLU A 15 2.83 11.58 19.51
C GLU A 15 3.95 10.90 20.31
N GLY A 16 4.17 9.60 20.12
CA GLY A 16 5.19 8.84 20.84
C GLY A 16 6.62 9.04 20.33
N THR A 17 6.82 9.87 19.30
CA THR A 17 8.12 10.14 18.67
C THR A 17 8.61 11.55 18.96
N SER A 18 9.91 11.70 19.21
CA SER A 18 10.59 12.99 19.40
C SER A 18 11.86 13.10 18.55
N LEU A 19 12.29 14.33 18.24
CA LEU A 19 13.53 14.59 17.53
C LEU A 19 14.75 13.98 18.25
N SER A 20 14.77 13.99 19.59
CA SER A 20 15.87 13.39 20.36
C SER A 20 15.94 11.86 20.21
N GLN A 21 14.80 11.16 20.23
CA GLN A 21 14.76 9.72 19.98
C GLN A 21 15.25 9.39 18.57
N VAL A 22 14.81 10.16 17.57
CA VAL A 22 15.24 9.97 16.18
C VAL A 22 16.73 10.26 16.01
N SER A 23 17.26 11.33 16.60
CA SER A 23 18.69 11.65 16.48
C SER A 23 19.55 10.53 17.07
N LYS A 24 19.16 10.01 18.25
CA LYS A 24 19.82 8.88 18.89
C LYS A 24 19.77 7.63 18.00
N ALA A 25 18.60 7.29 17.45
CA ALA A 25 18.44 6.14 16.56
C ALA A 25 19.23 6.29 15.24
N ALA A 26 19.37 7.52 14.74
CA ALA A 26 20.12 7.83 13.53
C ALA A 26 21.64 7.94 13.76
N GLY A 27 22.13 7.84 15.00
CA GLY A 27 23.55 8.04 15.33
C GLY A 27 24.00 9.49 15.15
N MET A 28 23.09 10.46 15.29
CA MET A 28 23.33 11.88 15.06
C MET A 28 23.14 12.69 16.35
N SER A 29 23.82 13.83 16.44
CA SER A 29 23.49 14.81 17.48
C SER A 29 22.12 15.44 17.22
N VAL A 30 21.46 15.90 18.28
CA VAL A 30 20.19 16.64 18.14
C VAL A 30 20.38 17.87 17.26
N GLY A 31 21.49 18.60 17.45
CA GLY A 31 21.84 19.77 16.63
C GLY A 31 21.93 19.49 15.14
N ALA A 32 22.54 18.36 14.75
CA ALA A 32 22.63 17.95 13.36
C ALA A 32 21.26 17.58 12.78
N LEU A 33 20.38 16.93 13.56
CA LEU A 33 19.01 16.65 13.12
C LEU A 33 18.20 17.93 12.97
N THR A 34 18.27 18.84 13.95
CA THR A 34 17.50 20.10 13.94
C THR A 34 17.95 21.07 12.86
N PHE A 35 19.19 20.93 12.37
CA PHE A 35 19.68 21.65 11.20
C PHE A 35 18.92 21.27 9.92
N HIS A 36 18.56 19.99 9.77
CA HIS A 36 17.78 19.51 8.61
C HIS A 36 16.27 19.67 8.81
N PHE A 37 15.78 19.46 10.03
CA PHE A 37 14.36 19.50 10.38
C PHE A 37 14.16 20.29 11.66
N SER A 38 13.71 21.54 11.52
CA SER A 38 13.54 22.45 12.65
C SER A 38 12.49 21.97 13.65
N THR A 39 11.48 21.23 13.18
CA THR A 39 10.41 20.69 14.01
C THR A 39 10.16 19.19 13.76
N LYS A 40 9.45 18.55 14.71
CA LYS A 40 8.93 17.18 14.54
C LYS A 40 7.98 17.09 13.34
N ALA A 41 7.20 18.15 13.08
CA ALA A 41 6.29 18.21 11.94
C ALA A 41 7.07 18.19 10.62
N ASP A 42 8.14 18.97 10.48
CA ASP A 42 8.97 18.98 9.26
C ASP A 42 9.57 17.60 8.97
N LEU A 43 10.05 16.92 10.01
CA LEU A 43 10.57 15.56 9.89
C LEU A 43 9.48 14.57 9.49
N ALA A 44 8.29 14.67 10.08
CA ALA A 44 7.15 13.82 9.74
C ALA A 44 6.68 14.04 8.29
N ASP A 45 6.66 15.28 7.83
CA ASP A 45 6.33 15.63 6.44
C ASP A 45 7.35 15.06 5.46
N ALA A 46 8.64 15.01 5.86
CA ALA A 46 9.66 14.38 5.04
C ALA A 46 9.53 12.86 4.94
N VAL A 47 9.23 12.19 6.05
CA VAL A 47 8.95 10.75 6.06
C VAL A 47 7.69 10.43 5.24
N LEU A 48 6.65 11.26 5.36
CA LEU A 48 5.42 11.08 4.59
C LEU A 48 5.67 11.21 3.09
N ARG A 49 6.45 12.20 2.68
CA ARG A 49 6.83 12.39 1.28
C ARG A 49 7.62 11.20 0.73
N GLU A 50 8.57 10.67 1.50
CA GLU A 50 9.33 9.47 1.11
C GLU A 50 8.39 8.26 0.91
N GLY A 51 7.44 8.03 1.83
CA GLY A 51 6.44 6.97 1.67
C GLY A 51 5.54 7.18 0.43
N TRP A 52 5.20 8.43 0.13
CA TRP A 52 4.43 8.79 -1.06
C TRP A 52 5.22 8.52 -2.34
N GLU A 53 6.49 8.93 -2.40
CA GLU A 53 7.38 8.71 -3.55
C GLU A 53 7.58 7.22 -3.81
N VAL A 54 7.79 6.41 -2.77
CA VAL A 54 7.86 4.94 -2.89
C VAL A 54 6.57 4.37 -3.48
N THR A 55 5.41 4.88 -3.03
CA THR A 55 4.10 4.42 -3.51
C THR A 55 3.88 4.80 -4.99
N GLN A 56 4.27 6.02 -5.39
CA GLN A 56 4.19 6.46 -6.79
C GLN A 56 5.11 5.63 -7.69
N ALA A 57 6.35 5.37 -7.28
CA ALA A 57 7.28 4.57 -8.07
C ALA A 57 6.75 3.14 -8.31
N ALA A 58 6.09 2.55 -7.32
CA ALA A 58 5.45 1.26 -7.47
C ALA A 58 4.25 1.32 -8.44
N LEU A 59 3.44 2.38 -8.34
CA LEU A 59 2.32 2.62 -9.25
C LEU A 59 2.79 2.78 -10.71
N GLU A 60 3.84 3.57 -10.96
CA GLU A 60 4.44 3.75 -12.29
C GLU A 60 4.92 2.41 -12.86
N ARG A 61 5.58 1.59 -12.04
CA ARG A 61 6.06 0.27 -12.45
C ARG A 61 4.93 -0.68 -12.83
N VAL A 62 3.83 -0.70 -12.07
CA VAL A 62 2.68 -1.56 -12.33
C VAL A 62 1.88 -1.08 -13.53
N THR A 63 1.69 0.24 -13.67
CA THR A 63 0.92 0.84 -14.78
C THR A 63 1.68 0.86 -16.11
N GLY A 64 3.01 0.79 -16.08
CA GLY A 64 3.84 0.72 -17.29
C GLY A 64 3.79 -0.63 -18.04
N GLN A 65 3.06 -1.62 -17.52
CA GLN A 65 2.95 -2.94 -18.14
C GLN A 65 1.84 -2.98 -19.20
N GLN A 66 2.08 -3.66 -20.33
CA GLN A 66 1.04 -3.90 -21.34
C GLN A 66 0.09 -5.01 -20.88
N THR A 67 -0.83 -4.67 -19.99
CA THR A 67 -1.74 -5.60 -19.31
C THR A 67 -3.13 -4.97 -19.22
N PRO A 68 -4.22 -5.77 -19.30
CA PRO A 68 -5.58 -5.22 -19.20
C PRO A 68 -5.78 -4.40 -17.93
N ALA A 69 -6.44 -3.24 -18.03
CA ALA A 69 -6.64 -2.30 -16.92
C ALA A 69 -7.19 -2.94 -15.63
N LEU A 70 -8.15 -3.88 -15.72
CA LEU A 70 -8.65 -4.61 -14.54
C LEU A 70 -7.56 -5.42 -13.85
N ARG A 71 -6.67 -6.04 -14.62
CA ARG A 71 -5.53 -6.78 -14.08
C ARG A 71 -4.50 -5.85 -13.43
N VAL A 72 -4.23 -4.70 -14.03
CA VAL A 72 -3.36 -3.66 -13.44
C VAL A 72 -3.90 -3.20 -12.08
N ILE A 73 -5.21 -3.05 -11.91
CA ILE A 73 -5.83 -2.70 -10.63
C ILE A 73 -5.55 -3.77 -9.56
N ILE A 74 -5.72 -5.05 -9.90
CA ILE A 74 -5.43 -6.16 -8.98
C ILE A 74 -3.97 -6.12 -8.57
N ASP A 75 -3.06 -6.06 -9.54
CA ASP A 75 -1.62 -6.05 -9.30
C ASP A 75 -1.19 -4.84 -8.45
N LEU A 76 -1.81 -3.68 -8.67
CA LEU A 76 -1.59 -2.50 -7.86
C LEU A 76 -2.04 -2.71 -6.41
N THR A 77 -3.25 -3.22 -6.17
CA THR A 77 -3.70 -3.51 -4.80
C THR A 77 -2.80 -4.51 -4.06
N LEU A 78 -2.31 -5.54 -4.75
CA LEU A 78 -1.37 -6.50 -4.17
C LEU A 78 -0.02 -5.86 -3.85
N GLU A 79 0.47 -4.99 -4.73
CA GLU A 79 1.70 -4.25 -4.51
C GLU A 79 1.59 -3.26 -3.34
N LEU A 80 0.46 -2.55 -3.22
CA LEU A 80 0.20 -1.67 -2.07
C LEU A 80 0.22 -2.45 -0.76
N ALA A 81 -0.38 -3.64 -0.73
CA ALA A 81 -0.32 -4.54 0.43
C ALA A 81 1.12 -4.96 0.75
N ARG A 82 1.90 -5.35 -0.26
CA ARG A 82 3.31 -5.72 -0.10
C ARG A 82 4.15 -4.56 0.46
N LEU A 83 3.96 -3.34 -0.06
CA LEU A 83 4.65 -2.15 0.43
C LEU A 83 4.35 -1.89 1.90
N MET A 84 3.10 -2.08 2.36
CA MET A 84 2.77 -1.98 3.78
C MET A 84 3.45 -3.07 4.61
N GLU A 85 3.62 -4.28 4.09
CA GLU A 85 4.34 -5.34 4.82
C GLU A 85 5.86 -5.08 4.91
N GLU A 86 6.47 -4.61 3.83
CA GLU A 86 7.92 -4.64 3.66
C GLU A 86 8.59 -3.26 3.85
N ASN A 87 7.90 -2.16 3.52
CA ASN A 87 8.48 -0.84 3.48
C ASN A 87 8.04 0.03 4.68
N VAL A 88 9.01 0.39 5.53
CA VAL A 88 8.73 1.20 6.73
C VAL A 88 8.32 2.63 6.41
N SER A 89 8.85 3.24 5.35
CA SER A 89 8.48 4.61 4.97
C SER A 89 7.01 4.68 4.51
N VAL A 90 6.53 3.67 3.78
CA VAL A 90 5.12 3.54 3.41
C VAL A 90 4.23 3.35 4.65
N ARG A 91 4.55 2.40 5.53
CA ARG A 91 3.78 2.22 6.78
C ARG A 91 3.75 3.48 7.63
N SER A 92 4.88 4.15 7.75
CA SER A 92 5.00 5.39 8.51
C SER A 92 4.13 6.47 7.90
N ALA A 93 4.14 6.64 6.57
CA ALA A 93 3.29 7.60 5.88
C ALA A 93 1.80 7.31 6.10
N VAL A 94 1.37 6.05 6.00
CA VAL A 94 0.00 5.62 6.29
C VAL A 94 -0.41 5.97 7.72
N ARG A 95 0.43 5.64 8.71
CA ARG A 95 0.16 5.94 10.12
C ARG A 95 0.13 7.44 10.39
N LEU A 96 1.09 8.20 9.84
CA LEU A 96 1.17 9.65 9.99
C LEU A 96 -0.06 10.34 9.40
N ALA A 97 -0.52 9.92 8.22
CA ALA A 97 -1.74 10.46 7.60
C ALA A 97 -2.99 10.22 8.47
N ARG A 98 -3.06 9.08 9.17
CA ARG A 98 -4.16 8.77 10.10
C ARG A 98 -4.11 9.58 11.39
N GLU A 99 -2.91 9.82 11.93
CA GLU A 99 -2.72 10.48 13.23
C GLU A 99 -2.68 12.02 13.12
N ARG A 100 -2.52 12.58 11.92
CA ARG A 100 -2.41 14.02 11.67
C ARG A 100 -3.55 14.51 10.77
N PRO A 101 -4.63 15.10 11.32
CA PRO A 101 -5.81 15.49 10.53
C PRO A 101 -5.56 16.49 9.39
N ALA A 102 -4.49 17.29 9.46
CA ALA A 102 -4.13 18.27 8.44
C ALA A 102 -3.31 17.67 7.28
N THR A 103 -3.03 16.37 7.32
CA THR A 103 -2.18 15.68 6.36
C THR A 103 -3.05 14.96 5.32
N PRO A 104 -2.71 15.02 4.01
CA PRO A 104 -3.45 14.29 2.99
C PRO A 104 -3.45 12.78 3.25
N ALA A 105 -4.52 12.10 2.82
CA ALA A 105 -4.64 10.67 3.00
C ALA A 105 -3.63 9.94 2.12
N TRP A 106 -3.08 8.81 2.58
CA TRP A 106 -2.19 8.02 1.75
C TRP A 106 -2.88 7.52 0.45
N SER A 107 -4.19 7.31 0.49
CA SER A 107 -5.01 6.98 -0.69
C SER A 107 -4.92 8.00 -1.81
N ASP A 108 -4.65 9.27 -1.49
CA ASP A 108 -4.53 10.35 -2.47
C ASP A 108 -3.34 10.11 -3.42
N SER A 109 -2.39 9.25 -3.03
CA SER A 109 -1.28 8.84 -3.89
C SER A 109 -1.71 7.89 -5.02
N TRP A 110 -2.63 6.96 -4.79
CA TRP A 110 -2.87 5.87 -5.75
C TRP A 110 -4.31 5.80 -6.27
N LEU A 111 -5.28 6.29 -5.51
CA LEU A 111 -6.70 6.20 -5.83
C LEU A 111 -7.11 6.94 -7.11
N PRO A 112 -6.57 8.13 -7.43
CA PRO A 112 -6.84 8.77 -8.72
C PRO A 112 -6.48 7.89 -9.93
N THR A 113 -5.41 7.09 -9.81
CA THR A 113 -4.97 6.20 -10.88
C THR A 113 -5.85 4.97 -10.98
N VAL A 114 -6.27 4.39 -9.84
CA VAL A 114 -7.28 3.31 -9.81
C VAL A 114 -8.56 3.74 -10.51
N ARG A 115 -9.06 4.96 -10.24
CA ARG A 115 -10.27 5.49 -10.87
C ARG A 115 -10.13 5.58 -12.40
N LYS A 116 -9.00 6.10 -12.90
CA LYS A 116 -8.71 6.15 -14.34
C LYS A 116 -8.67 4.75 -14.98
N LEU A 117 -8.03 3.79 -14.31
CA LEU A 117 -7.97 2.40 -14.78
C LEU A 117 -9.34 1.74 -14.79
N LEU A 118 -10.21 2.04 -13.83
CA LEU A 118 -11.58 1.52 -13.78
C LEU A 118 -12.44 2.09 -14.91
N ASP A 119 -12.30 3.38 -15.22
CA ASP A 119 -12.97 3.99 -16.37
C ASP A 119 -12.50 3.36 -17.69
N GLU A 120 -11.21 3.03 -17.82
CA GLU A 120 -10.68 2.29 -18.96
C GLU A 120 -11.19 0.85 -19.03
N ALA A 121 -11.19 0.13 -17.91
CA ALA A 121 -11.71 -1.23 -17.81
C ALA A 121 -13.20 -1.28 -18.19
N HIS A 122 -13.98 -0.28 -17.78
CA HIS A 122 -15.38 -0.16 -18.17
C HIS A 122 -15.56 0.08 -19.67
N ARG A 123 -14.87 1.08 -20.23
CA ARG A 123 -14.93 1.40 -21.67
C ARG A 123 -14.48 0.26 -22.57
N SER A 124 -13.55 -0.57 -22.10
CA SER A 124 -13.04 -1.74 -22.83
C SER A 124 -13.83 -3.02 -22.57
N GLY A 125 -14.95 -2.96 -21.83
CA GLY A 125 -15.81 -4.11 -21.58
C GLY A 125 -15.22 -5.17 -20.65
N GLN A 126 -14.21 -4.82 -19.84
CA GLN A 126 -13.61 -5.74 -18.85
C GLN A 126 -14.50 -5.89 -17.60
N LEU A 127 -15.33 -4.89 -17.30
CA LEU A 127 -16.28 -4.94 -16.19
C LEU A 127 -17.63 -5.49 -16.66
N ARG A 128 -18.28 -6.31 -15.84
CA ARG A 128 -19.68 -6.72 -16.08
C ARG A 128 -20.61 -5.51 -16.04
N GLU A 129 -21.76 -5.61 -16.69
CA GLU A 129 -22.75 -4.52 -16.82
C GLU A 129 -23.18 -3.90 -15.48
N GLY A 130 -23.34 -4.73 -14.44
CA GLY A 130 -23.68 -4.27 -13.08
C GLY A 130 -22.50 -3.96 -12.15
N ALA A 131 -21.26 -3.90 -12.67
CA ALA A 131 -20.08 -3.50 -11.89
C ALA A 131 -19.68 -2.08 -12.30
N LEU A 132 -20.30 -1.10 -11.64
CA LEU A 132 -20.01 0.30 -11.90
C LEU A 132 -18.59 0.66 -11.42
N PRO A 133 -17.82 1.48 -12.16
CA PRO A 133 -16.47 1.91 -11.75
C PRO A 133 -16.40 2.43 -10.32
N ALA A 134 -17.39 3.21 -9.87
CA ALA A 134 -17.43 3.76 -8.51
C ALA A 134 -17.56 2.68 -7.43
N ASP A 135 -18.36 1.64 -7.67
CA ASP A 135 -18.54 0.54 -6.72
C ASP A 135 -17.27 -0.30 -6.62
N VAL A 136 -16.61 -0.55 -7.76
CA VAL A 136 -15.34 -1.28 -7.79
C VAL A 136 -14.22 -0.45 -7.16
N ALA A 137 -14.20 0.87 -7.31
CA ALA A 137 -13.27 1.75 -6.61
C ALA A 137 -13.46 1.66 -5.09
N THR A 138 -14.71 1.68 -4.63
CA THR A 138 -15.06 1.50 -3.21
C THR A 138 -14.59 0.14 -2.69
N LEU A 139 -14.77 -0.92 -3.47
CA LEU A 139 -14.22 -2.24 -3.14
C LEU A 139 -12.70 -2.20 -2.99
N VAL A 140 -11.97 -1.59 -3.94
CA VAL A 140 -10.51 -1.45 -3.89
C VAL A 140 -10.06 -0.70 -2.64
N GLU A 141 -10.74 0.39 -2.28
CA GLU A 141 -10.45 1.17 -1.07
C GLU A 141 -10.64 0.33 0.19
N HIS A 142 -11.74 -0.43 0.30
CA HIS A 142 -11.99 -1.31 1.44
C HIS A 142 -11.01 -2.47 1.54
N LEU A 143 -10.65 -3.09 0.41
CA LEU A 143 -9.66 -4.16 0.36
C LEU A 143 -8.28 -3.67 0.80
N THR A 144 -7.87 -2.50 0.34
CA THR A 144 -6.58 -1.88 0.71
C THR A 144 -6.56 -1.49 2.19
N SER A 145 -7.65 -0.89 2.69
CA SER A 145 -7.80 -0.52 4.11
C SER A 145 -7.82 -1.76 5.02
N GLY A 146 -8.45 -2.85 4.58
CA GLY A 146 -8.44 -4.13 5.31
C GLY A 146 -7.04 -4.76 5.36
N ALA A 147 -6.26 -4.67 4.28
CA ALA A 147 -4.88 -5.14 4.25
C ALA A 147 -3.95 -4.30 5.16
N GLU A 148 -4.17 -2.98 5.22
CA GLU A 148 -3.50 -2.06 6.14
C GLU A 148 -3.79 -2.43 7.60
N ALA A 149 -5.08 -2.57 7.94
CA ALA A 149 -5.52 -2.89 9.29
C ALA A 149 -4.96 -4.24 9.76
N TYR A 150 -4.99 -5.26 8.90
CA TYR A 150 -4.40 -6.57 9.20
C TYR A 150 -2.90 -6.49 9.43
N THR A 151 -2.17 -5.76 8.59
CA THR A 151 -0.71 -5.58 8.75
C THR A 151 -0.39 -4.86 10.06
N ARG A 152 -1.19 -3.86 10.44
CA ARG A 152 -1.05 -3.14 11.71
C ARG A 152 -1.30 -4.05 12.93
N GLU A 153 -2.44 -4.72 12.98
CA GLU A 153 -2.81 -5.62 14.09
C GLU A 153 -1.76 -6.69 14.33
N ARG A 154 -1.23 -7.31 13.26
CA ARG A 154 -0.17 -8.32 13.36
C ARG A 154 1.11 -7.81 13.99
N ARG A 155 1.44 -6.53 13.80
CA ARG A 155 2.64 -5.93 14.38
C ARG A 155 2.44 -5.62 15.86
N ASP A 156 1.22 -5.31 16.26
CA ASP A 156 0.86 -5.03 17.66
C ASP A 156 0.77 -6.31 18.50
N THR A 157 0.29 -7.43 17.93
CA THR A 157 0.11 -8.71 18.66
C THR A 157 1.38 -9.55 18.77
N GLY A 158 2.47 -9.19 18.07
CA GLY A 158 3.71 -9.98 18.01
C GLY A 158 3.56 -11.29 17.21
N PRO A 159 4.65 -12.06 17.02
CA PRO A 159 4.59 -13.32 16.29
C PRO A 159 3.81 -14.37 17.11
N GLU A 160 2.59 -14.68 16.68
CA GLU A 160 1.87 -15.86 17.16
C GLU A 160 2.58 -17.15 16.72
N PRO A 161 2.50 -18.23 17.52
CA PRO A 161 3.04 -19.53 17.14
C PRO A 161 2.41 -20.04 15.83
N ASP A 162 3.28 -20.63 15.01
CA ASP A 162 3.10 -21.13 13.64
C ASP A 162 1.73 -21.77 13.34
N THR A 163 0.76 -20.91 13.03
CA THR A 163 -0.58 -21.27 12.57
C THR A 163 -0.77 -20.78 11.14
N GLY A 164 0.20 -21.07 10.25
CA GLY A 164 0.03 -20.88 8.81
C GLY A 164 -0.44 -19.48 8.39
N HIS A 165 -0.04 -18.45 9.14
CA HIS A 165 -0.51 -17.08 8.97
C HIS A 165 -0.14 -16.56 7.59
N GLN A 166 -1.15 -16.34 6.75
CA GLN A 166 -0.94 -15.81 5.41
C GLN A 166 -0.64 -14.31 5.46
N SER A 167 0.26 -13.87 4.58
CA SER A 167 0.52 -12.45 4.34
C SER A 167 -0.77 -11.71 3.95
N ALA A 168 -0.80 -10.41 4.21
CA ALA A 168 -1.83 -9.50 3.72
C ALA A 168 -2.01 -9.67 2.21
N VAL A 169 -0.90 -9.80 1.46
CA VAL A 169 -0.89 -10.10 0.02
C VAL A 169 -1.65 -11.40 -0.28
N GLY A 170 -1.31 -12.51 0.37
CA GLY A 170 -1.95 -13.80 0.11
C GLY A 170 -3.44 -13.83 0.49
N ARG A 171 -3.84 -13.08 1.51
CA ARG A 171 -5.26 -12.88 1.84
C ARG A 171 -5.97 -12.08 0.74
N LEU A 172 -5.37 -10.98 0.31
CA LEU A 172 -5.90 -10.09 -0.71
C LEU A 172 -6.08 -10.78 -2.06
N GLU A 173 -5.11 -11.61 -2.46
CA GLU A 173 -5.20 -12.45 -3.67
C GLU A 173 -6.43 -13.35 -3.68
N ARG A 174 -6.76 -13.98 -2.55
CA ARG A 174 -7.95 -14.85 -2.45
C ARG A 174 -9.25 -14.06 -2.49
N VAL A 175 -9.29 -12.90 -1.82
CA VAL A 175 -10.48 -12.04 -1.87
C VAL A 175 -10.69 -11.51 -3.29
N TRP A 176 -9.63 -11.13 -3.98
CA TRP A 176 -9.71 -10.76 -5.40
C TRP A 176 -10.20 -11.90 -6.28
N ARG A 177 -9.73 -13.14 -6.06
CA ARG A 177 -10.20 -14.30 -6.82
C ARG A 177 -11.72 -14.47 -6.71
N LEU A 178 -12.29 -14.27 -5.52
CA LEU A 178 -13.74 -14.31 -5.30
C LEU A 178 -14.45 -13.09 -5.91
N ALA A 179 -13.88 -11.90 -5.74
CA ALA A 179 -14.45 -10.67 -6.28
C ALA A 179 -14.51 -10.68 -7.81
N LEU A 180 -13.50 -11.24 -8.49
CA LEU A 180 -13.46 -11.29 -9.96
C LEU A 180 -14.61 -12.11 -10.56
N THR A 181 -15.08 -13.16 -9.89
CA THR A 181 -16.28 -13.90 -10.31
C THR A 181 -17.50 -12.99 -10.41
N GLY A 182 -17.57 -11.99 -9.53
CA GLY A 182 -18.65 -11.01 -9.49
C GLY A 182 -18.26 -9.63 -9.99
N VAL A 183 -17.15 -9.43 -10.72
CA VAL A 183 -16.74 -8.10 -11.25
C VAL A 183 -16.36 -8.19 -12.72
N SER A 184 -15.67 -9.26 -13.13
CA SER A 184 -15.23 -9.45 -14.51
C SER A 184 -16.38 -9.81 -15.43
N ALA A 185 -16.38 -9.28 -16.65
CA ALA A 185 -17.25 -9.78 -17.70
C ALA A 185 -16.90 -11.25 -18.02
N SER A 186 -17.91 -12.12 -18.14
CA SER A 186 -17.74 -13.52 -18.50
C SER A 186 -17.20 -13.64 -19.93
N GLY A 187 -15.87 -13.64 -20.10
CA GLY A 187 -15.28 -13.72 -21.45
C GLY A 187 -13.77 -13.63 -21.60
N ASN A 188 -12.97 -13.39 -20.55
CA ASN A 188 -11.51 -13.36 -20.71
C ASN A 188 -10.82 -14.21 -19.63
N PRO A 189 -10.30 -15.41 -19.96
CA PRO A 189 -9.57 -16.22 -18.99
C PRO A 189 -8.27 -15.50 -18.63
N VAL A 190 -8.00 -15.34 -17.33
CA VAL A 190 -6.65 -15.03 -16.84
C VAL A 190 -5.77 -16.21 -17.29
N PRO A 191 -4.75 -16.01 -18.15
CA PRO A 191 -3.91 -17.13 -18.55
C PRO A 191 -3.19 -17.65 -17.32
N ALA A 192 -3.40 -18.94 -17.02
CA ALA A 192 -2.66 -19.63 -15.99
C ALA A 192 -1.17 -19.56 -16.33
N THR A 193 -0.36 -19.11 -15.37
CA THR A 193 1.10 -19.17 -15.44
C THR A 193 1.51 -20.59 -15.82
N GLY A 194 2.15 -20.73 -16.99
CA GLY A 194 2.56 -22.00 -17.55
C GLY A 194 3.46 -22.76 -16.59
N THR A 195 2.97 -23.88 -16.08
CA THR A 195 3.83 -24.94 -15.58
C THR A 195 4.42 -25.64 -16.80
N ALA A 196 5.73 -25.50 -16.94
CA ALA A 196 6.52 -26.26 -17.90
C ALA A 196 6.18 -27.75 -17.78
N THR A 197 5.67 -28.30 -18.87
CA THR A 197 5.75 -29.73 -19.16
C THR A 197 7.21 -30.07 -19.33
N ASP A 198 7.77 -30.79 -18.37
CA ASP A 198 8.95 -31.62 -18.60
C ASP A 198 8.57 -33.08 -18.35
N GLY A 199 8.78 -33.87 -19.39
CA GLY A 199 8.73 -35.32 -19.39
C GLY A 199 9.03 -35.82 -20.80
N PRO A 200 9.45 -37.08 -20.98
CA PRO A 200 9.72 -38.10 -19.96
C PRO A 200 11.21 -38.30 -19.65
#